data_AF-A0A7V9RWT0-F1
#
_entry.id   AF-A0A7V9RWT0-F1
#
_cell.length_a   1.000
_cell.length_b   1.000
_cell.length_c   1.000
_cell.angle_alpha   90.00
_cell.angle_beta   90.00
_cell.angle_gamma   90.00
#
_symmetry.space_group_name_H-M   'P 1'
#
loop_
_entity.id
_entity.type
_entity.pdbx_description
1 polymer ?
#
loop_
_entity_poly.entity_id
_entity_poly.type
_entity_poly.pdbx_seq_one_letter_code
_entity_poly.pdbx_strand_id
1 'polypeptide(L)'
;MRRRSLDTGAQVLVPASLVVAVGIGSTLVSSANEIYFLDALVSVAIVVALYVFIGNSGVLSFGQISFVAVGAFAAGVMTIPLDSKSGVLPQLFPILRDHTIGNIASLLLAAAVGGLFAFLVGLPLMRLSGLAAGIATFAVLEITHNVLREWTKIGPGATTLPLVP
;
A
#
# COMPACT_ATOMS: atom_id res chain seq x y z
N MET A 1 4.95 28.08 25.63
CA MET A 1 4.27 27.63 24.39
C MET A 1 5.20 27.33 23.19
N ARG A 2 6.47 27.79 23.15
CA ARG A 2 7.33 27.73 21.95
C ARG A 2 8.18 26.44 21.76
N ARG A 3 8.28 25.55 22.77
CA ARG A 3 9.09 24.31 22.69
C ARG A 3 8.39 23.14 21.98
N ARG A 4 7.06 23.03 22.12
CA ARG A 4 6.27 21.91 21.56
C ARG A 4 6.31 21.82 20.03
N SER A 5 6.53 22.94 19.33
CA SER A 5 6.61 22.98 17.86
C SER A 5 7.94 22.43 17.32
N LEU A 6 9.02 22.49 18.10
CA LEU A 6 10.32 21.94 17.68
C LEU A 6 10.32 20.41 17.77
N ASP A 7 9.60 19.86 18.75
CA ASP A 7 9.49 18.41 18.96
C ASP A 7 8.67 17.73 17.84
N THR A 8 7.57 18.35 17.40
CA THR A 8 6.75 17.82 16.29
C THR A 8 7.49 17.89 14.95
N GLY A 9 8.24 18.97 14.71
CA GLY A 9 9.07 19.11 13.51
C GLY A 9 10.16 18.02 13.47
N ALA A 10 10.87 17.81 14.57
CA ALA A 10 11.89 16.77 14.69
C ALA A 10 11.32 15.36 14.52
N GLN A 11 10.13 15.08 15.08
CA GLN A 11 9.48 13.77 14.97
C GLN A 11 9.11 13.36 13.55
N VAL A 12 8.85 14.32 12.66
CA VAL A 12 8.56 14.02 11.24
C VAL A 12 9.82 14.14 10.37
N LEU A 13 10.72 15.08 10.69
CA LEU A 13 11.99 15.27 9.96
C LEU A 13 12.94 14.09 10.11
N VAL A 14 12.97 13.40 11.25
CA VAL A 14 13.82 12.22 11.46
C VAL A 14 13.40 11.05 10.57
N PRO A 15 12.15 10.57 10.56
CA PRO A 15 11.74 9.50 9.64
C PRO A 15 11.79 9.93 8.17
N ALA A 16 11.45 11.19 7.85
CA ALA A 16 11.56 11.69 6.48
C ALA A 16 13.02 11.72 5.99
N SER A 17 13.96 12.17 6.83
CA SER A 17 15.39 12.19 6.47
C SER A 17 16.00 10.79 6.38
N LEU A 18 15.56 9.84 7.22
CA LEU A 18 15.92 8.43 7.10
C LEU A 18 15.44 7.84 5.77
N VAL A 19 14.19 8.09 5.38
CA VAL A 19 13.65 7.60 4.10
C VAL A 19 14.43 8.15 2.91
N VAL A 20 14.79 9.44 2.92
CA VAL A 20 15.59 10.07 1.87
C VAL A 20 17.02 9.54 1.84
N ALA A 21 17.67 9.41 3.00
CA ALA A 21 19.04 8.91 3.09
C ALA A 21 19.14 7.46 2.62
N VAL A 22 18.17 6.63 3.00
CA VAL A 22 18.02 5.25 2.52
C VAL A 22 17.83 5.29 0.99
N GLY A 23 16.86 6.05 0.47
CA GLY A 23 16.64 6.18 -0.98
C GLY A 23 17.87 6.64 -1.79
N ILE A 24 18.76 7.46 -1.23
CA ILE A 24 20.03 7.82 -1.87
C ILE A 24 21.06 6.69 -1.73
N GLY A 25 21.12 6.04 -0.57
CA GLY A 25 22.00 4.88 -0.36
C GLY A 25 21.71 3.72 -1.31
N SER A 26 20.46 3.55 -1.75
CA SER A 26 20.07 2.52 -2.71
C SER A 26 20.76 2.69 -4.06
N THR A 27 21.06 3.92 -4.50
CA THR A 27 21.67 4.17 -5.82
C THR A 27 23.15 3.80 -5.87
N LEU A 28 23.78 3.52 -4.73
CA LEU A 28 25.19 3.12 -4.61
C LEU A 28 25.36 1.61 -4.54
N VAL A 29 24.27 0.87 -4.48
CA VAL A 29 24.24 -0.58 -4.27
C VAL A 29 24.06 -1.29 -5.62
N SER A 30 24.69 -2.46 -5.78
CA SER A 30 24.58 -3.29 -6.99
C SER A 30 23.11 -3.53 -7.37
N SER A 31 22.78 -3.54 -8.67
CA SER A 31 21.40 -3.70 -9.17
C SER A 31 20.70 -4.97 -8.65
N ALA A 32 21.46 -6.00 -8.27
CA ALA A 32 20.92 -7.21 -7.64
C ALA A 32 20.32 -6.96 -6.24
N ASN A 33 20.76 -5.91 -5.55
CA ASN A 33 20.35 -5.58 -4.19
C ASN A 33 19.34 -4.43 -4.12
N GLU A 34 19.12 -3.71 -5.23
CA GLU A 34 18.21 -2.58 -5.30
C GLU A 34 16.77 -2.96 -4.89
N ILE A 35 16.28 -4.12 -5.35
CA ILE A 35 14.93 -4.61 -5.04
C ILE A 35 14.75 -4.84 -3.54
N TYR A 36 15.70 -5.50 -2.88
CA TYR A 36 15.64 -5.74 -1.43
C TYR A 36 15.63 -4.43 -0.64
N PHE A 37 16.36 -3.45 -1.15
CA PHE A 37 16.47 -2.15 -0.51
C PHE A 37 15.18 -1.33 -0.66
N LEU A 38 14.54 -1.37 -1.83
CA LEU A 38 13.21 -0.78 -2.04
C LEU A 38 12.15 -1.47 -1.18
N ASP A 39 12.17 -2.81 -1.10
CA ASP A 39 11.27 -3.58 -0.25
C ASP A 39 11.41 -3.23 1.24
N ALA A 40 12.66 -3.07 1.70
CA ALA A 40 12.93 -2.60 3.05
C ALA A 40 12.38 -1.19 3.29
N LEU A 41 12.54 -0.27 2.33
CA LEU A 41 12.03 1.10 2.44
C LEU A 41 10.49 1.15 2.49
N VAL A 42 9.83 0.35 1.66
CA VAL A 42 8.37 0.20 1.67
C VAL A 42 7.90 -0.41 2.99
N SER A 43 8.55 -1.47 3.46
CA SER A 43 8.25 -2.11 4.74
C SER A 43 8.39 -1.15 5.92
N VAL A 44 9.44 -0.35 5.96
CA VAL A 44 9.63 0.70 6.98
C VAL A 44 8.52 1.74 6.90
N ALA A 45 8.14 2.20 5.71
CA ALA A 45 7.06 3.17 5.55
C ALA A 45 5.72 2.62 6.08
N ILE A 46 5.42 1.34 5.81
CA ILE A 46 4.23 0.66 6.32
C ILE A 46 4.25 0.57 7.85
N VAL A 47 5.38 0.18 8.43
CA VAL A 47 5.56 0.09 9.89
C VAL A 47 5.40 1.46 10.55
N VAL A 48 5.96 2.52 9.98
CA VAL A 48 5.81 3.89 10.48
C VAL A 48 4.34 4.32 10.41
N ALA A 49 3.64 4.06 9.31
CA ALA A 49 2.21 4.39 9.18
C ALA A 49 1.34 3.65 10.21
N LEU A 50 1.62 2.35 10.42
CA LEU A 50 0.99 1.55 11.47
C LEU A 50 1.27 2.12 12.85
N TYR A 51 2.53 2.43 13.17
CA TYR A 51 2.93 2.99 14.45
C TYR A 51 2.26 4.34 14.73
N VAL A 52 2.19 5.24 13.74
CA VAL A 52 1.53 6.54 13.89
C VAL A 52 0.05 6.37 14.25
N PHE A 53 -0.65 5.41 13.65
CA PHE A 53 -2.04 5.16 13.99
C PHE A 53 -2.20 4.47 15.34
N ILE A 54 -1.53 3.33 15.53
CA ILE A 54 -1.68 2.50 16.74
C ILE A 54 -1.15 3.26 17.96
N GLY A 55 -0.02 3.95 17.81
CA GLY A 55 0.60 4.76 18.87
C GLY A 55 -0.26 5.95 19.31
N ASN A 56 -0.97 6.60 18.39
CA ASN A 56 -1.85 7.73 18.73
C ASN A 56 -3.24 7.30 19.22
N SER A 57 -3.77 6.16 18.74
CA SER A 57 -5.13 5.72 19.06
C SER A 57 -5.20 4.68 20.19
N GLY A 58 -4.12 3.94 20.44
CA GLY A 58 -4.12 2.77 21.32
C GLY A 58 -4.90 1.57 20.77
N VAL A 59 -5.37 1.64 19.51
CA VAL A 59 -6.17 0.58 18.87
C VAL A 59 -5.30 -0.17 17.87
N LEU A 60 -5.22 -1.49 18.02
CA LEU A 60 -4.61 -2.37 17.02
C LEU A 60 -5.45 -2.31 15.73
N SER A 61 -4.82 -1.99 14.60
CA SER A 61 -5.49 -1.90 13.31
C SER A 61 -4.81 -2.76 12.25
N PHE A 62 -5.57 -3.69 11.69
CA PHE A 62 -5.19 -4.44 10.49
C PHE A 62 -5.59 -3.73 9.18
N GLY A 63 -6.39 -2.67 9.27
CA GLY A 63 -6.96 -1.98 8.11
C GLY A 63 -5.92 -1.22 7.30
N GLN A 64 -4.81 -0.83 7.93
CA GLN A 64 -3.74 -0.06 7.30
C GLN A 64 -3.07 -0.87 6.21
N ILE A 65 -2.89 -2.18 6.44
CA ILE A 65 -2.38 -3.09 5.42
C ILE A 65 -3.36 -3.19 4.26
N SER A 66 -4.67 -3.16 4.51
CA SER A 66 -5.69 -3.12 3.45
C SER A 66 -5.59 -1.85 2.60
N PHE A 67 -5.39 -0.70 3.23
CA PHE A 67 -5.25 0.59 2.52
C PHE A 67 -3.99 0.64 1.67
N VAL A 68 -2.88 0.13 2.22
CA VAL A 68 -1.62 -0.06 1.49
C VAL A 68 -1.83 -1.01 0.32
N ALA A 69 -2.49 -2.15 0.52
CA ALA A 69 -2.74 -3.14 -0.54
C ALA A 69 -3.54 -2.54 -1.70
N VAL A 70 -4.62 -1.79 -1.42
CA VAL A 70 -5.43 -1.14 -2.46
C VAL A 70 -4.62 -0.10 -3.24
N GLY A 71 -3.84 0.75 -2.54
CA GLY A 71 -3.01 1.76 -3.19
C GLY A 71 -1.89 1.13 -4.03
N ALA A 72 -1.15 0.17 -3.47
CA ALA A 72 -0.09 -0.55 -4.16
C ALA A 72 -0.62 -1.33 -5.37
N PHE A 73 -1.80 -1.93 -5.25
CA PHE A 73 -2.47 -2.60 -6.35
C PHE A 73 -2.80 -1.63 -7.49
N ALA A 74 -3.41 -0.48 -7.18
CA ALA A 74 -3.74 0.54 -8.17
C ALA A 74 -2.50 1.10 -8.88
N ALA A 75 -1.40 1.30 -8.15
CA ALA A 75 -0.13 1.71 -8.74
C ALA A 75 0.43 0.61 -9.66
N GLY A 76 0.55 -0.61 -9.12
CA GLY A 76 1.17 -1.74 -9.79
C GLY A 76 0.45 -2.11 -11.08
N VAL A 77 -0.89 -2.23 -11.03
CA VAL A 77 -1.67 -2.56 -12.24
C VAL A 77 -1.53 -1.48 -13.30
N MET A 78 -1.40 -0.21 -12.93
CA MET A 78 -1.30 0.89 -13.90
C MET A 78 0.12 1.13 -14.43
N THR A 79 1.16 0.52 -13.83
CA THR A 79 2.55 0.62 -14.31
C THR A 79 3.00 -0.55 -15.20
N ILE A 80 2.25 -1.64 -15.26
CA ILE A 80 2.61 -2.78 -16.12
C ILE A 80 2.59 -2.35 -17.60
N PRO A 81 3.57 -2.75 -18.44
CA PRO A 81 3.54 -2.52 -19.87
C PRO A 81 2.35 -3.20 -20.57
N LEU A 82 1.76 -2.55 -21.58
CA LEU A 82 0.57 -3.05 -22.28
C LEU A 82 0.78 -4.42 -22.92
N ASP A 83 1.98 -4.66 -23.46
CA ASP A 83 2.36 -5.94 -24.09
C ASP A 83 2.28 -7.11 -23.10
N SER A 84 2.66 -6.89 -21.84
CA SER A 84 2.61 -7.90 -20.79
C SER A 84 1.21 -8.06 -20.18
N LYS A 85 0.41 -6.99 -20.11
CA LYS A 85 -0.95 -7.04 -19.54
C LYS A 85 -1.89 -7.94 -20.32
N SER A 86 -1.82 -7.89 -21.65
CA SER A 86 -2.74 -8.65 -22.51
C SER A 86 -2.54 -10.16 -22.40
N GLY A 87 -1.31 -10.61 -22.15
CA GLY A 87 -0.98 -12.04 -21.96
C GLY A 87 -1.26 -12.56 -20.56
N VAL A 88 -1.03 -11.76 -19.51
CA VAL A 88 -1.12 -12.21 -18.11
C VAL A 88 -2.47 -11.90 -17.47
N LEU A 89 -3.12 -10.79 -17.87
CA LEU A 89 -4.34 -10.27 -17.23
C LEU A 89 -5.45 -9.95 -18.27
N PRO A 90 -5.91 -10.94 -19.05
CA PRO A 90 -6.82 -10.72 -20.18
C PRO A 90 -8.23 -10.27 -19.77
N GLN A 91 -8.66 -10.59 -18.56
CA GLN A 91 -10.02 -10.34 -18.07
C GLN A 91 -10.19 -8.99 -17.35
N LEU A 92 -9.14 -8.18 -17.29
CA LEU A 92 -9.19 -6.86 -16.64
C LEU A 92 -10.23 -5.94 -17.29
N PHE A 93 -10.79 -5.04 -16.48
CA PHE A 93 -11.57 -3.94 -17.00
C PHE A 93 -10.77 -3.14 -18.05
N PRO A 94 -11.42 -2.65 -19.13
CA PRO A 94 -10.73 -1.94 -20.22
C PRO A 94 -9.89 -0.75 -19.74
N ILE A 95 -10.36 -0.04 -18.71
CA ILE A 95 -9.65 1.09 -18.10
C ILE A 95 -8.29 0.66 -17.52
N LEU A 96 -8.20 -0.52 -16.91
CA LEU A 96 -6.98 -1.05 -16.30
C LEU A 96 -6.09 -1.78 -17.32
N ARG A 97 -6.71 -2.41 -18.31
CA ARG A 97 -6.04 -3.21 -19.34
C ARG A 97 -5.34 -2.35 -20.39
N ASP A 98 -6.03 -1.31 -20.87
CA ASP A 98 -5.63 -0.56 -22.06
C ASP A 98 -4.84 0.72 -21.74
N HIS A 99 -4.66 1.03 -20.45
CA HIS A 99 -3.92 2.22 -20.00
C HIS A 99 -2.69 1.82 -19.19
N THR A 100 -1.59 2.55 -19.41
CA THR A 100 -0.39 2.51 -18.58
C THR A 100 0.04 3.94 -18.28
N ILE A 101 0.49 4.20 -17.07
CA ILE A 101 0.88 5.54 -16.62
C ILE A 101 2.28 5.51 -16.01
N GLY A 102 2.97 6.65 -16.06
CA GLY A 102 4.31 6.78 -15.48
C GLY A 102 4.32 6.68 -13.94
N ASN A 103 5.49 6.40 -13.38
CA ASN A 103 5.68 6.09 -11.97
C ASN A 103 5.18 7.19 -11.00
N ILE A 104 5.34 8.46 -11.36
CA ILE A 104 4.87 9.59 -10.53
C ILE A 104 3.34 9.65 -10.51
N ALA A 105 2.70 9.47 -11.68
CA ALA A 105 1.25 9.49 -11.79
C ALA A 105 0.62 8.28 -11.08
N SER A 106 1.26 7.10 -11.16
CA SER A 106 0.80 5.91 -10.43
C SER A 106 0.95 6.05 -8.93
N LEU A 107 2.00 6.71 -8.43
CA LEU A 107 2.16 7.02 -7.01
C LEU A 107 1.04 7.95 -6.50
N LEU A 108 0.70 8.99 -7.26
CA LEU A 108 -0.41 9.89 -6.93
C LEU A 108 -1.75 9.15 -6.95
N LEU A 109 -1.96 8.28 -7.94
CA LEU A 109 -3.15 7.42 -8.00
C LEU A 109 -3.22 6.49 -6.78
N ALA A 110 -2.11 5.87 -6.40
CA ALA A 110 -2.02 5.00 -5.23
C ALA A 110 -2.40 5.74 -3.94
N ALA A 111 -1.84 6.94 -3.74
CA ALA A 111 -2.14 7.80 -2.60
C ALA A 111 -3.62 8.22 -2.59
N ALA A 112 -4.17 8.60 -3.74
CA ALA A 112 -5.56 9.02 -3.87
C ALA A 112 -6.55 7.86 -3.60
N VAL A 113 -6.34 6.70 -4.23
CA VAL A 113 -7.24 5.54 -4.10
C VAL A 113 -7.12 4.93 -2.70
N GLY A 114 -5.90 4.73 -2.20
CA GLY A 114 -5.67 4.23 -0.84
C GLY A 114 -6.19 5.19 0.23
N GLY A 115 -5.97 6.50 0.06
CA GLY A 115 -6.48 7.54 0.96
C GLY A 115 -8.00 7.66 0.96
N LEU A 116 -8.64 7.58 -0.21
CA LEU A 116 -10.10 7.57 -0.33
C LEU A 116 -10.70 6.34 0.35
N PHE A 117 -10.11 5.17 0.11
CA PHE A 117 -10.54 3.93 0.76
C PHE A 117 -10.37 4.00 2.29
N ALA A 118 -9.23 4.51 2.76
CA ALA A 118 -8.99 4.73 4.19
C ALA A 118 -9.99 5.73 4.79
N PHE A 119 -10.35 6.79 4.07
CA PHE A 119 -11.35 7.76 4.52
C PHE A 119 -12.73 7.11 4.65
N LEU A 120 -13.19 6.38 3.61
CA LEU A 120 -14.51 5.74 3.60
C LEU A 120 -14.63 4.65 4.66
N VAL A 121 -13.61 3.81 4.83
CA VAL A 121 -13.61 2.72 5.81
C VAL A 121 -13.32 3.24 7.22
N GLY A 122 -12.55 4.31 7.36
CA GLY A 122 -12.24 4.94 8.64
C GLY A 122 -13.49 5.48 9.34
N LEU A 123 -14.44 6.07 8.60
CA LEU A 123 -15.67 6.66 9.15
C LEU A 123 -16.45 5.70 10.08
N PRO A 124 -16.79 4.45 9.67
CA PRO A 124 -17.43 3.50 10.58
C PRO A 124 -16.48 2.95 11.64
N LEU A 125 -15.21 2.72 11.31
CA LEU A 125 -14.23 2.14 12.25
C LEU A 125 -13.94 3.04 13.46
N MET A 126 -13.98 4.36 13.28
CA MET A 126 -13.78 5.34 14.36
C MET A 126 -14.88 5.29 15.43
N ARG A 127 -15.97 4.56 15.19
CA ARG A 127 -17.05 4.34 16.18
C ARG A 127 -16.80 3.14 17.08
N LEU A 128 -15.79 2.33 16.80
CA LEU A 128 -15.45 1.13 17.53
C LEU A 128 -14.18 1.36 18.36
N SER A 129 -14.05 0.65 19.48
CA SER A 129 -12.85 0.70 20.32
C SER A 129 -12.52 -0.68 20.88
N GLY A 130 -11.27 -0.84 21.34
CA GLY A 130 -10.78 -2.09 21.92
C GLY A 130 -10.83 -3.26 20.93
N LEU A 131 -11.30 -4.42 21.42
CA LEU A 131 -11.29 -5.68 20.67
C LEU A 131 -12.18 -5.63 19.41
N ALA A 132 -13.33 -4.93 19.48
CA ALA A 132 -14.25 -4.81 18.35
C ALA A 132 -13.61 -4.09 17.15
N ALA A 133 -12.78 -3.07 17.41
CA ALA A 133 -12.05 -2.37 16.34
C ALA A 133 -10.98 -3.27 15.68
N GLY A 134 -10.32 -4.12 16.47
CA GLY A 134 -9.39 -5.12 15.94
C GLY A 134 -10.07 -6.12 15.00
N ILE A 135 -11.21 -6.69 15.40
CA ILE A 135 -11.98 -7.61 14.55
C ILE A 135 -12.48 -6.91 13.28
N ALA A 136 -13.02 -5.70 13.41
CA ALA A 136 -13.54 -4.96 12.26
C ALA A 136 -12.44 -4.64 11.24
N THR A 137 -11.26 -4.22 11.70
CA THR A 137 -10.13 -3.95 10.80
C THR A 137 -9.57 -5.23 10.16
N PHE A 138 -9.59 -6.36 10.87
CA PHE A 138 -9.24 -7.65 10.29
C PHE A 138 -10.24 -8.08 9.20
N ALA A 139 -11.54 -7.89 9.45
CA ALA A 139 -12.57 -8.18 8.45
C ALA A 139 -12.38 -7.33 7.17
N VAL A 140 -12.03 -6.04 7.32
CA VAL A 140 -11.68 -5.18 6.17
C VAL A 140 -10.49 -5.73 5.40
N LEU A 141 -9.44 -6.20 6.09
CA LEU A 141 -8.28 -6.82 5.46
C LEU A 141 -8.65 -8.08 4.70
N GLU A 142 -9.45 -8.97 5.29
CA GLU A 142 -9.87 -10.21 4.64
C GLU A 142 -10.74 -9.94 3.41
N ILE A 143 -11.69 -9.01 3.50
CA ILE A 143 -12.50 -8.60 2.35
C ILE A 143 -11.60 -8.04 1.24
N THR A 144 -10.65 -7.17 1.59
CA THR A 144 -9.71 -6.58 0.63
C THR A 144 -8.85 -7.66 -0.03
N HIS A 145 -8.33 -8.59 0.76
CA HIS A 145 -7.54 -9.71 0.27
C HIS A 145 -8.33 -10.57 -0.71
N ASN A 146 -9.56 -10.97 -0.33
CA ASN A 146 -10.44 -11.76 -1.19
C ASN A 146 -10.76 -11.05 -2.50
N VAL A 147 -11.12 -9.77 -2.44
CA VAL A 147 -11.46 -8.96 -3.61
C VAL A 147 -10.27 -8.83 -4.56
N LEU A 148 -9.07 -8.51 -4.04
CA LEU A 148 -7.89 -8.33 -4.89
C LEU A 148 -7.38 -9.66 -5.48
N ARG A 149 -7.52 -10.76 -4.74
CA ARG A 149 -7.02 -12.07 -5.16
C ARG A 149 -7.97 -12.82 -6.09
N GLU A 150 -9.27 -12.80 -5.78
CA GLU A 150 -10.26 -13.66 -6.44
C GLU A 150 -11.01 -12.93 -7.56
N TRP A 151 -11.08 -11.60 -7.55
CA TRP A 151 -11.85 -10.88 -8.57
C TRP A 151 -11.06 -10.71 -9.87
N THR A 152 -11.30 -11.60 -10.83
CA THR A 152 -10.60 -11.65 -12.13
C THR A 152 -10.73 -10.38 -12.99
N LYS A 153 -11.72 -9.52 -12.72
CA LYS A 153 -11.89 -8.25 -13.44
C LYS A 153 -10.93 -7.15 -12.99
N ILE A 154 -10.35 -7.30 -11.81
CA ILE A 154 -9.44 -6.32 -11.21
C ILE A 154 -8.07 -6.93 -10.97
N GLY A 155 -7.98 -8.16 -10.47
CA GLY A 155 -6.74 -8.87 -10.19
C GLY A 155 -6.51 -10.10 -11.07
N PRO A 156 -5.40 -10.83 -10.84
CA PRO A 156 -5.05 -12.02 -11.62
C PRO A 156 -6.05 -13.18 -11.46
N GLY A 157 -6.90 -13.16 -10.44
CA GLY A 157 -7.76 -14.29 -10.07
C GLY A 157 -6.97 -15.43 -9.43
N ALA A 158 -7.68 -16.44 -8.93
CA ALA A 158 -7.06 -17.69 -8.48
C ALA A 158 -6.54 -18.51 -9.67
N THR A 159 -5.45 -18.07 -10.29
CA THR A 159 -4.72 -18.90 -11.25
C THR A 159 -3.85 -19.89 -10.48
N THR A 160 -4.34 -21.11 -10.31
CA THR A 160 -3.49 -22.26 -10.01
C THR A 160 -2.73 -22.63 -11.28
N LEU A 161 -1.40 -22.75 -11.22
CA LEU A 161 -0.62 -23.41 -12.26
C LEU A 161 -1.28 -24.79 -12.53
N PRO A 162 -1.77 -25.09 -13.74
CA PRO A 162 -1.94 -26.48 -14.12
C PRO A 162 -0.53 -27.04 -14.12
N LEU A 163 -0.28 -28.00 -13.23
CA LEU A 163 0.91 -28.85 -13.27
C LEU A 163 1.16 -29.23 -14.74
N VAL A 164 2.26 -28.73 -15.28
CA VAL A 164 2.79 -29.21 -16.55
C VAL A 164 3.21 -30.67 -16.30
N PRO A 165 2.77 -31.63 -17.14
CA PRO A 165 3.21 -33.03 -17.05
C PRO A 165 4.73 -33.19 -17.12
#